data_AF-A0A3C1G1Z5-F1
#
_entry.id   AF-A0A3C1G1Z5-F1
#
_cell.length_a   1.000
_cell.length_b   1.000
_cell.length_c   1.000
_cell.angle_alpha   90.00
_cell.angle_beta   90.00
_cell.angle_gamma   90.00
#
_symmetry.space_group_name_H-M   'P 1'
#
loop_
_entity.id
_entity.type
_entity.pdbx_description
1 polymer ?
#
loop_
_entity_poly.entity_id
_entity_poly.type
_entity_poly.pdbx_seq_one_letter_code
_entity_poly.pdbx_strand_id
1 'polypeptide(L)' 'MYIRKSVRKYGKRTYVNHLLVESVQTPQGPRQKTICSLGDLSPRPAKQWLELAHKLEDSLAGQGELLADTDEETR' A
#
# COMPACT_ATOMS: atom_id res chain seq x y z
N MET A 1 -6.42 1.38 3.33
CA MET A 1 -5.97 1.32 1.90
C MET A 1 -5.40 -0.06 1.55
N TYR A 2 -5.05 -0.37 0.28
CA TYR A 2 -4.34 -1.61 -0.08
C TYR A 2 -3.38 -1.42 -1.27
N ILE A 3 -2.43 -2.35 -1.42
CA ILE A 3 -1.46 -2.33 -2.54
C ILE A 3 -1.89 -3.32 -3.64
N ARG A 4 -1.99 -2.81 -4.87
CA ARG A 4 -2.36 -3.58 -6.06
C ARG A 4 -1.18 -3.69 -7.02
N LYS A 5 -0.86 -4.91 -7.45
CA LYS A 5 0.08 -5.15 -8.54
C LYS A 5 -0.55 -4.77 -9.89
N SER A 6 0.14 -3.95 -10.67
CA SER A 6 -0.19 -3.62 -12.06
C SER A 6 0.93 -4.12 -12.97
N VAL A 7 0.56 -4.84 -14.02
CA VAL A 7 1.51 -5.38 -15.01
C VAL A 7 1.14 -4.82 -16.37
N ARG A 8 2.09 -4.16 -17.03
CA ARG A 8 1.93 -3.66 -18.39
C ARG A 8 2.95 -4.32 -19.30
N LYS A 9 2.51 -4.80 -20.46
CA LYS A 9 3.38 -5.34 -21.50
C LYS A 9 3.53 -4.30 -22.60
N TYR A 10 4.77 -4.03 -23.01
CA TYR A 10 5.10 -3.16 -24.13
C TYR A 10 6.11 -3.85 -25.03
N GLY A 11 5.63 -4.36 -26.18
CA GLY A 11 6.41 -5.21 -27.07
C GLY A 11 6.95 -6.45 -26.33
N LYS A 12 8.27 -6.56 -26.23
CA LYS A 12 8.96 -7.66 -25.53
C LYS A 12 9.23 -7.38 -24.04
N ARG A 13 8.89 -6.19 -23.53
CA ARG A 13 9.18 -5.79 -22.13
C ARG A 13 7.93 -5.88 -21.26
N THR A 14 8.09 -6.39 -20.05
CA THR A 14 7.04 -6.41 -19.02
C THR A 14 7.43 -5.47 -17.89
N TYR A 15 6.56 -4.52 -17.59
CA TYR A 15 6.73 -3.56 -16.51
C TYR A 15 5.81 -3.94 -15.37
N VAL A 16 6.39 -4.12 -14.19
CA VAL A 16 5.66 -4.33 -12.94
C VAL A 16 5.66 -3.04 -12.17
N ASN A 17 4.50 -2.69 -11.62
CA ASN A 17 4.33 -1.56 -10.74
C ASN A 17 3.38 -1.93 -9.62
N HIS A 18 3.53 -1.32 -8.45
CA HIS A 18 2.65 -1.45 -7.31
C HIS A 18 1.95 -0.12 -7.08
N LEU A 19 0.63 -0.16 -6.92
CA LEU A 19 -0.20 1.02 -6.76
C LEU A 19 -0.83 1.01 -5.38
N LEU A 20 -0.78 2.14 -4.67
CA LEU A 20 -1.59 2.35 -3.48
C LEU A 20 -3.01 2.72 -3.91
N VAL A 21 -4.00 1.95 -3.46
CA VAL A 21 -5.41 2.09 -3.84
C VAL A 21 -6.27 2.26 -2.60
N GLU A 22 -7.21 3.19 -2.69
CA GLU A 22 -8.24 3.46 -1.70
C GLU A 22 -9.61 3.02 -2.24
N SER A 23 -10.46 2.47 -1.36
CA SER A 23 -11.86 2.18 -1.66
C SER A 23 -12.73 3.30 -1.09
N VAL A 24 -13.36 4.08 -1.97
CA VAL A 24 -14.22 5.20 -1.61
C VAL A 24 -15.68 4.79 -1.80
N GLN A 25 -16.53 5.04 -0.80
CA GLN A 25 -17.97 4.83 -0.92
C GLN A 25 -18.58 5.91 -1.80
N THR A 26 -19.31 5.52 -2.85
CA THR A 26 -20.12 6.44 -3.65
C THR A 26 -21.58 6.01 -3.64
N PRO A 27 -22.53 6.89 -4.00
CA PRO A 27 -23.95 6.54 -4.04
C PRO A 27 -24.27 5.34 -4.96
N GLN A 28 -23.44 5.10 -5.98
CA GLN A 28 -23.55 3.98 -6.92
C GLN A 28 -22.68 2.77 -6.50
N GLY A 29 -22.30 2.69 -5.23
CA GLY A 29 -21.51 1.64 -4.61
C GLY A 29 -20.02 1.96 -4.47
N PRO A 30 -19.22 1.07 -3.87
CA PRO A 30 -17.78 1.27 -3.71
C PRO A 30 -17.07 1.53 -5.04
N ARG A 31 -16.10 2.46 -5.04
CA ARG A 31 -15.22 2.76 -6.17
C ARG A 31 -13.77 2.75 -5.72
N GLN A 32 -12.87 2.35 -6.62
CA GLN A 32 -11.43 2.34 -6.35
C GLN A 32 -10.77 3.61 -6.89
N LYS A 33 -10.00 4.29 -6.04
CA LYS A 33 -9.18 5.44 -6.40
C LYS A 33 -7.70 5.08 -6.25
N THR A 34 -6.91 5.28 -7.30
CA THR A 34 -5.44 5.13 -7.19
C THR A 34 -4.85 6.40 -6.60
N ILE A 35 -4.12 6.27 -5.49
CA ILE A 35 -3.50 7.40 -4.77
C ILE A 35 -2.15 7.72 -5.40
N CYS A 36 -1.25 6.74 -5.50
CA CYS A 36 0.07 6.93 -6.07
C CYS A 36 0.66 5.63 -6.64
N SER A 37 1.73 5.81 -7.41
CA SER A 37 2.57 4.74 -7.95
C SER A 37 3.76 4.52 -7.02
N LEU A 38 3.98 3.28 -6.59
CA LEU A 38 5.06 2.89 -5.67
C LEU A 38 6.28 2.27 -6.38
N GLY A 39 6.18 2.04 -7.70
CA GLY A 39 7.24 1.37 -8.46
C GLY A 39 7.22 -0.15 -8.29
N ASP A 40 8.33 -0.79 -8.66
CA ASP A 40 8.51 -2.23 -8.41
C ASP A 40 9.03 -2.45 -6.99
N LEU A 41 8.20 -3.04 -6.14
CA LEU A 41 8.49 -3.35 -4.74
C LEU A 41 8.69 -4.86 -4.54
N SER A 42 8.92 -5.62 -5.62
CA SER A 42 9.12 -7.07 -5.54
C SER A 42 10.56 -7.46 -5.18
N PRO A 43 10.77 -8.57 -4.44
CA PRO A 43 9.78 -9.42 -3.77
C PRO A 43 9.50 -9.00 -2.31
N ARG A 44 8.24 -9.10 -1.87
CA ARG A 44 7.84 -8.98 -0.45
C ARG A 44 6.78 -10.02 -0.07
N PRO A 45 6.84 -10.60 1.14
CA PRO A 45 5.78 -11.45 1.71
C PRO A 45 4.44 -10.73 1.86
N ALA A 46 3.33 -11.48 1.82
CA ALA A 46 1.95 -10.96 1.98
C ALA A 46 1.78 -10.03 3.21
N LYS A 47 2.31 -10.44 4.37
CA LYS A 47 2.23 -9.68 5.63
C LYS A 47 2.85 -8.27 5.51
N GLN A 48 4.00 -8.16 4.84
CA GLN A 48 4.71 -6.90 4.67
C GLN A 48 3.98 -5.92 3.73
N TRP A 49 3.10 -6.42 2.84
CA TRP A 49 2.26 -5.53 2.02
C TRP A 49 1.16 -4.86 2.82
N LEU A 50 0.56 -5.58 3.77
CA LEU A 50 -0.46 -5.02 4.65
C LEU A 50 0.15 -3.97 5.58
N GLU A 51 1.28 -4.30 6.22
CA GLU A 51 2.03 -3.37 7.07
C GLU A 51 2.44 -2.11 6.29
N LEU A 52 2.94 -2.26 5.06
CA LEU A 52 3.28 -1.12 4.21
C LEU A 52 2.05 -0.27 3.87
N ALA A 53 0.90 -0.88 3.57
CA ALA A 53 -0.31 -0.15 3.26
C ALA A 53 -0.80 0.68 4.47
N HIS A 54 -0.76 0.12 5.68
CA HIS A 54 -1.11 0.85 6.91
C HIS A 54 -0.15 2.01 7.16
N LYS A 55 1.17 1.77 7.09
CA LYS A 55 2.18 2.83 7.28
C LYS A 55 2.00 4.00 6.30
N LEU A 56 1.66 3.70 5.05
CA LEU A 56 1.37 4.73 4.04
C LEU A 56 0.07 5.49 4.34
N GLU A 57 -0.97 4.78 4.80
CA GLU A 57 -2.25 5.38 5.19
C GLU A 57 -2.10 6.32 6.39
N ASP A 58 -1.39 5.89 7.44
CA ASP A 58 -1.10 6.69 8.63
C ASP A 58 -0.30 7.95 8.24
N SER A 59 0.76 7.76 7.45
CA SER A 59 1.58 8.87 6.96
C SER A 59 0.79 9.87 6.11
N LEU A 60 -0.15 9.40 5.27
CA LEU A 60 -1.02 10.27 4.46
C LEU A 60 -2.07 11.00 5.32
N ALA A 61 -2.54 10.38 6.40
CA ALA A 61 -3.45 10.98 7.36
C ALA A 61 -2.75 11.99 8.30
N GLY A 62 -1.42 12.11 8.22
CA GLY A 62 -0.62 12.89 9.16
C GLY A 62 -0.53 12.25 10.55
N GLN A 63 -0.91 10.98 10.66
CA GLN A 63 -0.78 10.19 11.88
C GLN A 63 0.62 9.58 11.91
N GLY A 64 1.43 9.98 12.89
CA GLY A 64 2.71 9.32 13.15
C GLY A 64 2.50 7.97 13.84
N GLU A 65 3.52 7.11 13.81
CA GLU A 65 3.56 5.89 14.63
C GLU A 65 3.39 6.30 16.11
N LEU A 66 2.24 5.93 16.70
CA LEU A 66 1.89 6.32 18.07
C LEU A 66 2.70 5.54 19.12
N LEU A 67 3.13 4.33 18.74
CA LEU A 67 3.94 3.41 19.53
C LEU A 67 5.00 2.85 18.59
N ALA A 68 6.28 3.07 18.89
CA ALA A 68 7.32 2.22 18.36
C ALA A 68 7.29 0.93 19.21
N ASP A 69 7.42 -0.25 18.60
CA ASP A 69 7.58 -1.55 19.27
C ASP A 69 8.94 -1.63 20.01
N THR A 70 9.27 -0.64 20.83
CA THR A 70 10.47 -0.58 21.67
C THR A 70 10.14 -0.74 23.15
N ASP A 71 8.95 -1.26 23.48
CA ASP A 71 8.62 -1.62 24.85
C ASP A 71 9.41 -2.88 25.26
N GLU A 72 10.71 -2.70 25.56
CA GLU A 72 11.57 -3.64 26.29
C GLU A 72 11.20 -3.71 27.78
N GLU A 73 9.96 -3.40 28.18
CA GLU A 73 9.57 -3.32 29.60
C GLU A 73 8.93 -4.60 30.16
N THR A 74 9.01 -5.71 29.43
CA THR A 74 8.68 -7.04 29.98
C THR A 74 9.65 -8.10 29.48
N ARG A 75 10.84 -8.16 30.09
CA ARG A 75 11.71 -9.34 30.03
C ARG A 75 12.33 -9.65 31.38
#